data_AF-A0A3S5AY68-F1
#
_entry.id   AF-A0A3S5AY68-F1
#
_cell.length_a   1.000
_cell.length_b   1.000
_cell.length_c   1.000
_cell.angle_alpha   90.00
_cell.angle_beta   90.00
_cell.angle_gamma   90.00
#
_symmetry.space_group_name_H-M   'P 1'
#
loop_
_entity.id
_entity.type
_entity.pdbx_description
1 polymer ?
#
loop_
_entity_poly.entity_id
_entity_poly.type
_entity_poly.pdbx_seq_one_letter_code
_entity_poly.pdbx_strand_id
1 'polypeptide(L)'
;MKKKINDKYASMVWQTLSEDPSMSNSILNLNINNPKTISAIVNERIFPGVNSFPEFIKDRIKNSLKYAINVYDEKKLTRLYESAIPEIDLPTNISVKDFYIIIWKSLYNNSYYLIENESEYKEIDFSEPNSK
;
A
#
# COMPACT_ATOMS: atom_id res chain seq x y z
N MET A 1 14.91 -13.61 12.19
CA MET A 1 14.69 -12.19 12.52
C MET A 1 13.23 -11.85 12.21
N LYS A 2 12.49 -11.16 13.09
CA LYS A 2 11.08 -10.83 12.84
C LYS A 2 10.91 -9.75 11.76
N LYS A 3 9.87 -9.86 10.93
CA LYS A 3 9.46 -8.87 9.93
C LYS A 3 8.83 -7.68 10.65
N LYS A 4 9.51 -6.53 10.69
CA LYS A 4 8.97 -5.37 11.41
C LYS A 4 7.90 -4.65 10.58
N ILE A 5 6.82 -4.24 11.23
CA ILE A 5 5.65 -3.61 10.62
C ILE A 5 5.19 -2.38 11.40
N ASN A 6 4.51 -1.47 10.71
CA ASN A 6 3.77 -0.36 11.32
C ASN A 6 2.72 0.13 10.31
N ASP A 7 1.56 0.57 10.82
CA ASP A 7 0.48 1.15 10.01
C ASP A 7 0.96 2.27 9.06
N LYS A 8 1.87 3.14 9.51
CA LYS A 8 2.41 4.23 8.69
C LYS A 8 3.11 3.70 7.44
N TYR A 9 3.84 2.59 7.54
CA TYR A 9 4.48 1.99 6.37
C TYR A 9 3.47 1.39 5.39
N ALA A 10 2.33 0.89 5.86
CA ALA A 10 1.24 0.49 4.97
C ALA A 10 0.61 1.72 4.29
N SER A 11 0.36 2.79 5.05
CA SER A 11 -0.21 4.05 4.53
C SER A 11 0.73 4.78 3.55
N MET A 12 2.05 4.60 3.64
CA MET A 12 3.00 5.17 2.68
C MET A 12 2.77 4.72 1.23
N VAL A 13 2.15 3.55 1.01
CA VAL A 13 1.73 3.14 -0.34
C VAL A 13 0.73 4.15 -0.90
N TRP A 14 -0.25 4.55 -0.09
CA TRP A 14 -1.33 5.45 -0.48
C TRP A 14 -0.92 6.91 -0.54
N GLN A 15 0.11 7.31 0.22
CA GLN A 15 0.72 8.65 0.13
C GLN A 15 1.32 8.92 -1.26
N THR A 16 1.60 7.89 -2.06
CA THR A 16 1.99 8.09 -3.47
C THR A 16 0.86 8.65 -4.36
N LEU A 17 -0.37 8.61 -3.83
CA LEU A 17 -1.59 9.11 -4.47
C LEU A 17 -2.11 10.41 -3.85
N SER A 18 -1.44 10.96 -2.83
CA SER A 18 -1.81 12.26 -2.26
C SER A 18 -1.26 13.42 -3.10
N GLU A 19 -1.76 14.64 -2.86
CA GLU A 19 -1.45 15.86 -3.61
C GLU A 19 -0.02 15.92 -4.13
N ASP A 20 0.10 15.81 -5.45
CA ASP A 20 1.33 16.02 -6.17
C ASP A 20 1.03 17.03 -7.29
N PRO A 21 1.68 18.21 -7.29
CA PRO A 21 1.49 19.22 -8.34
C PRO A 21 1.75 18.69 -9.76
N SER A 22 2.46 17.57 -9.89
CA SER A 22 2.74 16.89 -11.15
C SER A 22 1.75 15.76 -11.50
N MET A 23 0.75 15.48 -10.64
CA MET A 23 -0.26 14.48 -10.97
C MET A 23 -1.09 14.97 -12.15
N SER A 24 -1.08 14.20 -13.24
CA SER A 24 -1.82 14.58 -14.44
C SER A 24 -3.32 14.48 -14.19
N ASN A 25 -4.08 15.46 -14.67
CA ASN A 25 -5.55 15.43 -14.64
C ASN A 25 -6.14 14.16 -15.27
N SER A 26 -5.39 13.48 -16.15
CA SER A 26 -5.78 12.18 -16.71
C SER A 26 -5.84 11.07 -15.68
N ILE A 27 -5.00 11.09 -14.62
CA ILE A 27 -5.00 10.09 -13.55
C ILE A 27 -6.14 10.32 -12.57
N LEU A 28 -6.50 11.59 -12.28
CA LEU A 28 -7.58 11.93 -11.37
C LEU A 28 -8.97 11.52 -11.88
N ASN A 29 -9.14 11.43 -13.20
CA ASN A 29 -10.41 11.04 -13.83
C ASN A 29 -10.51 9.53 -14.13
N LEU A 30 -9.55 8.74 -13.64
CA LEU A 30 -9.48 7.32 -13.91
C LEU A 30 -10.57 6.55 -13.13
N ASN A 31 -11.38 5.78 -13.87
CA ASN A 31 -12.36 4.88 -13.26
C ASN A 31 -11.66 3.71 -12.54
N ILE A 32 -11.51 3.82 -11.22
CA ILE A 32 -10.84 2.81 -10.39
C ILE A 32 -11.59 1.48 -10.28
N ASN A 33 -12.85 1.42 -10.72
CA ASN A 33 -13.60 0.16 -10.84
C ASN A 33 -13.13 -0.70 -12.03
N ASN A 34 -12.23 -0.19 -12.89
CA ASN A 34 -11.64 -0.91 -14.02
C ASN A 34 -10.22 -1.43 -13.68
N PRO A 35 -9.95 -2.74 -13.73
CA PRO A 35 -8.63 -3.30 -13.45
C PRO A 35 -7.48 -2.73 -14.31
N LYS A 36 -7.73 -2.40 -15.57
CA LYS A 36 -6.70 -1.79 -16.46
C LYS A 36 -6.24 -0.43 -15.92
N THR A 37 -7.19 0.29 -15.35
CA THR A 37 -6.99 1.62 -14.78
C THR A 37 -6.19 1.55 -13.48
N ILE A 38 -6.46 0.55 -12.64
CA ILE A 38 -5.64 0.29 -11.44
C ILE A 38 -4.18 0.01 -11.82
N SER A 39 -3.93 -0.79 -12.86
CA SER A 39 -2.56 -1.05 -13.32
C SER A 39 -1.84 0.21 -13.79
N ALA A 40 -2.53 1.15 -14.46
CA ALA A 40 -1.95 2.42 -14.86
C ALA A 40 -1.56 3.27 -13.64
N ILE A 41 -2.46 3.40 -12.65
CA ILE A 41 -2.20 4.11 -11.39
C ILE A 41 -0.99 3.51 -10.67
N VAL A 42 -0.89 2.17 -10.62
CA VAL A 42 0.26 1.51 -9.99
C VAL A 42 1.55 1.85 -10.73
N ASN A 43 1.59 1.71 -12.06
CA ASN A 43 2.81 1.90 -12.83
C ASN A 43 3.28 3.35 -12.88
N GLU A 44 2.35 4.30 -12.92
CA GLU A 44 2.66 5.73 -13.08
C GLU A 44 2.90 6.44 -11.74
N ARG A 45 2.31 5.94 -10.64
CA ARG A 45 2.33 6.64 -9.34
C ARG A 45 2.88 5.78 -8.21
N ILE A 46 2.22 4.66 -7.91
CA ILE A 46 2.54 3.87 -6.72
C ILE A 46 3.93 3.23 -6.83
N PHE A 47 4.25 2.59 -7.95
CA PHE A 47 5.51 1.91 -8.16
C PHE A 47 6.70 2.88 -8.15
N PRO A 48 6.69 4.01 -8.90
CA PRO A 48 7.74 5.01 -8.80
C PRO A 48 7.88 5.60 -7.39
N GLY A 49 6.76 5.93 -6.74
CA GLY A 49 6.76 6.50 -5.39
C GLY A 49 7.35 5.55 -4.36
N VAL A 50 6.91 4.28 -4.34
CA VAL A 50 7.44 3.25 -3.44
C VAL A 50 8.92 2.97 -3.73
N ASN A 51 9.32 2.92 -5.01
CA ASN A 51 10.70 2.64 -5.38
C ASN A 51 11.68 3.80 -5.15
N SER A 52 11.18 5.01 -4.91
CA SER A 52 12.01 6.15 -4.53
C SER A 52 12.57 6.01 -3.10
N PHE A 53 11.97 5.17 -2.26
CA PHE A 53 12.40 4.98 -0.87
C PHE A 53 13.66 4.10 -0.75
N PRO A 54 14.45 4.28 0.31
CA PRO A 54 15.55 3.37 0.67
C PRO A 54 15.09 1.92 0.84
N GLU A 55 15.97 0.94 0.58
CA GLU A 55 15.64 -0.49 0.61
C GLU A 55 14.98 -0.94 1.93
N PHE A 56 15.49 -0.47 3.07
CA PHE A 56 14.92 -0.82 4.37
C PHE A 56 13.48 -0.32 4.54
N ILE A 57 13.12 0.83 3.96
CA ILE A 57 11.76 1.35 3.97
C ILE A 57 10.88 0.53 3.04
N LYS A 58 11.38 0.17 1.84
CA LYS A 58 10.65 -0.70 0.91
C LYS A 58 10.31 -2.06 1.54
N ASP A 59 11.24 -2.63 2.30
CA ASP A 59 11.00 -3.84 3.09
C ASP A 59 9.91 -3.64 4.17
N ARG A 60 9.90 -2.49 4.86
CA ARG A 60 8.90 -2.16 5.87
C ARG A 60 7.52 -1.96 5.25
N ILE A 61 7.44 -1.25 4.12
CA ILE A 61 6.23 -1.07 3.33
C ILE A 61 5.70 -2.44 2.90
N LYS A 62 6.54 -3.27 2.28
CA LYS A 62 6.16 -4.62 1.82
C LYS A 62 5.64 -5.48 2.97
N ASN A 63 6.36 -5.54 4.09
CA ASN A 63 5.93 -6.35 5.23
C ASN A 63 4.63 -5.83 5.84
N SER A 64 4.47 -4.52 5.97
CA SER A 64 3.28 -3.91 6.59
C SER A 64 2.05 -4.03 5.69
N LEU A 65 2.20 -3.84 4.37
CA LEU A 65 1.13 -4.06 3.41
C LEU A 65 0.69 -5.52 3.38
N LYS A 66 1.65 -6.46 3.38
CA LYS A 66 1.37 -7.89 3.46
C LYS A 66 0.57 -8.23 4.72
N TYR A 67 1.01 -7.72 5.86
CA TYR A 67 0.33 -7.93 7.14
C TYR A 67 -1.09 -7.36 7.13
N ALA A 68 -1.24 -6.12 6.67
CA ALA A 68 -2.54 -5.45 6.59
C ALA A 68 -3.56 -6.25 5.76
N ILE A 69 -3.17 -6.75 4.58
CA ILE A 69 -4.04 -7.58 3.72
C ILE A 69 -4.61 -8.79 4.47
N ASN A 70 -3.80 -9.42 5.32
CA ASN A 70 -4.16 -10.68 5.98
C ASN A 70 -4.88 -10.48 7.31
N VAL A 71 -4.48 -9.47 8.09
CA VAL A 71 -4.91 -9.32 9.48
C VAL A 71 -6.00 -8.27 9.65
N TYR A 72 -5.98 -7.21 8.84
CA TYR A 72 -6.89 -6.09 9.06
C TYR A 72 -8.28 -6.34 8.45
N ASP A 73 -9.28 -5.75 9.11
CA ASP A 73 -10.66 -5.70 8.62
C ASP A 73 -10.85 -4.53 7.63
N GLU A 74 -11.99 -4.52 6.93
CA GLU A 74 -12.34 -3.48 5.95
C GLU A 74 -12.26 -2.07 6.56
N LYS A 75 -12.71 -1.91 7.80
CA LYS A 75 -12.75 -0.62 8.50
C LYS A 75 -11.35 -0.08 8.75
N LYS A 76 -10.42 -0.92 9.19
CA LYS A 76 -9.02 -0.55 9.43
C LYS A 76 -8.31 -0.26 8.11
N LEU A 77 -8.53 -1.06 7.07
CA LEU A 77 -7.96 -0.82 5.73
C LEU A 77 -8.45 0.51 5.13
N THR A 78 -9.74 0.81 5.27
CA THR A 78 -10.33 2.10 4.84
C THR A 78 -9.66 3.27 5.55
N ARG A 79 -9.53 3.20 6.89
CA ARG A 79 -8.85 4.25 7.67
C ARG A 79 -7.40 4.45 7.27
N LEU A 80 -6.67 3.38 6.97
CA LEU A 80 -5.27 3.46 6.52
C LEU A 80 -5.16 4.17 5.17
N TYR A 81 -6.09 3.88 4.25
CA TYR A 81 -6.19 4.55 2.97
C TYR A 81 -6.50 6.04 3.14
N GLU A 82 -7.58 6.38 3.84
CA GLU A 82 -8.02 7.76 4.05
C GLU A 82 -7.00 8.60 4.83
N SER A 83 -6.25 8.00 5.76
CA SER A 83 -5.21 8.71 6.52
C SER A 83 -4.05 9.23 5.67
N ALA A 84 -3.88 8.68 4.46
CA ALA A 84 -2.89 9.15 3.51
C ALA A 84 -3.40 10.31 2.64
N ILE A 85 -4.70 10.66 2.74
CA ILE A 85 -5.36 11.72 1.97
C ILE A 85 -5.09 11.56 0.46
N PRO A 86 -5.43 10.39 -0.13
CA PRO A 86 -5.26 10.18 -1.57
C PRO A 86 -6.24 11.05 -2.36
N GLU A 87 -5.82 11.50 -3.54
CA GLU A 87 -6.67 12.25 -4.49
C GLU A 87 -7.64 11.35 -5.27
N ILE A 88 -7.52 10.05 -5.09
CA ILE A 88 -8.35 9.03 -5.75
C ILE A 88 -9.28 8.43 -4.70
N ASP A 89 -10.54 8.21 -5.08
CA ASP A 89 -11.49 7.52 -4.22
C ASP A 89 -11.26 6.00 -4.22
N LEU A 90 -11.69 5.33 -3.15
CA LEU A 90 -11.74 3.87 -3.12
C LEU A 90 -12.72 3.33 -4.17
N PRO A 91 -12.45 2.15 -4.75
CA PRO A 91 -13.39 1.50 -5.65
C PRO A 91 -14.68 1.09 -4.92
N THR A 92 -15.81 1.15 -5.63
CA THR A 92 -17.14 0.87 -5.08
C THR A 92 -17.68 -0.50 -5.47
N ASN A 93 -17.06 -1.17 -6.45
CA ASN A 93 -17.49 -2.46 -6.97
C ASN A 93 -16.74 -3.67 -6.37
N ILE A 94 -15.71 -3.44 -5.55
CA ILE A 94 -14.91 -4.47 -4.88
C ILE A 94 -14.69 -4.08 -3.41
N SER A 95 -14.29 -5.04 -2.58
CA SER A 95 -13.90 -4.74 -1.20
C SER A 95 -12.60 -3.94 -1.15
N VAL A 96 -12.36 -3.22 -0.04
CA VAL A 96 -11.09 -2.51 0.16
C VAL A 96 -9.95 -3.51 0.27
N LYS A 97 -10.20 -4.69 0.87
CA LYS A 97 -9.21 -5.79 0.89
C LYS A 97 -8.84 -6.27 -0.51
N ASP A 98 -9.81 -6.47 -1.40
CA ASP A 98 -9.54 -6.87 -2.78
C ASP A 98 -8.73 -5.79 -3.51
N PHE A 99 -9.04 -4.52 -3.27
CA PHE A 99 -8.26 -3.41 -3.81
C PHE A 99 -6.79 -3.48 -3.35
N TYR A 100 -6.53 -3.68 -2.05
CA TYR A 100 -5.18 -3.87 -1.53
C TYR A 100 -4.47 -5.08 -2.16
N ILE A 101 -5.18 -6.20 -2.40
CA ILE A 101 -4.62 -7.38 -3.07
C ILE A 101 -4.25 -7.08 -4.52
N ILE A 102 -5.07 -6.33 -5.25
CA ILE A 102 -4.77 -5.90 -6.62
C ILE A 102 -3.50 -5.04 -6.62
N ILE A 103 -3.43 -4.05 -5.71
CA ILE A 103 -2.25 -3.18 -5.56
C ILE A 103 -1.00 -3.99 -5.24
N TRP A 104 -1.08 -4.96 -4.32
CA TRP A 104 0.02 -5.87 -4.03
C TRP A 104 0.51 -6.63 -5.27
N LYS A 105 -0.42 -7.25 -6.01
CA LYS A 105 -0.11 -8.06 -7.19
C LYS A 105 0.57 -7.23 -8.26
N SER A 106 0.11 -6.00 -8.48
CA SER A 106 0.71 -5.09 -9.45
C SER A 106 2.08 -4.59 -8.98
N LEU A 107 2.22 -4.20 -7.71
CA LEU A 107 3.46 -3.66 -7.15
C LEU A 107 4.59 -4.70 -7.05
N TYR A 108 4.25 -5.96 -6.75
CA TYR A 108 5.22 -7.03 -6.50
C TYR A 108 5.12 -8.18 -7.50
N ASN A 109 4.64 -7.93 -8.72
CA ASN A 109 4.59 -8.89 -9.82
C ASN A 109 3.99 -10.26 -9.42
N ASN A 110 2.77 -10.25 -8.88
CA ASN A 110 2.05 -11.43 -8.40
C ASN A 110 2.78 -12.25 -7.31
N SER A 111 3.70 -11.65 -6.55
CA SER A 111 4.33 -12.28 -5.38
C SER A 111 3.28 -12.79 -4.38
N TYR A 112 3.63 -13.85 -3.64
CA TYR A 112 2.76 -14.44 -2.63
C TYR A 112 2.49 -13.50 -1.44
N TYR A 113 1.22 -13.19 -1.17
CA TYR A 113 0.80 -12.23 -0.15
C TYR A 113 0.22 -12.85 1.12
N LEU A 114 -0.10 -14.15 1.15
CA LEU A 114 -0.65 -14.74 2.37
C LEU A 114 0.42 -14.87 3.46
N ILE A 115 0.04 -14.68 4.72
CA ILE A 115 0.89 -14.95 5.89
C ILE A 115 0.57 -16.34 6.42
N GLU A 116 1.60 -17.14 6.65
CA GLU A 116 1.46 -18.48 7.23
C GLU A 116 1.47 -18.43 8.77
N ASN A 117 2.25 -17.50 9.33
CA ASN A 117 2.43 -17.35 10.76
C ASN A 117 2.57 -15.88 11.13
N GLU A 118 1.59 -15.36 11.85
CA GLU A 118 1.57 -13.98 12.32
C GLU A 118 2.71 -13.67 13.30
N SER A 119 3.17 -14.67 14.07
CA SER A 119 4.24 -14.48 15.07
C SER A 119 5.60 -14.09 14.49
N GLU A 120 5.78 -14.25 13.18
CA GLU A 120 6.95 -13.78 12.44
C GLU A 120 7.01 -12.26 12.32
N TYR A 121 5.90 -11.58 12.57
CA TYR A 121 5.78 -10.14 12.48
C TYR A 121 5.99 -9.50 13.85
N LYS A 122 6.54 -8.29 13.85
CA LYS A 122 6.74 -7.46 15.04
C LYS A 122 6.29 -6.04 14.72
N GLU A 123 5.26 -5.57 15.41
CA GLU A 123 4.94 -4.14 15.39
C GLU A 123 6.07 -3.35 16.05
N ILE A 124 6.45 -2.25 15.41
CA ILE A 124 7.49 -1.35 15.89
C ILE A 124 6.98 0.09 15.92
N ASP A 125 7.63 0.91 16.75
CA ASP A 125 7.44 2.35 16.66
C ASP A 125 8.01 2.84 15.33
N PHE A 126 7.30 3.76 14.67
CA PHE A 126 7.79 4.39 13.45
C PHE A 126 9.07 5.20 13.69
N SER A 127 9.25 5.73 14.90
CA SER A 127 10.44 6.44 15.33
C SER A 127 11.61 5.52 15.72
N GLU A 128 11.42 4.20 15.77
CA GLU A 128 12.48 3.26 16.13
C GLU A 128 13.58 3.30 15.05
N PRO A 129 14.81 3.72 15.39
CA PRO A 129 15.90 3.76 14.42
C PRO A 129 16.23 2.33 13.95
N ASN A 130 16.84 2.23 12.76
CA ASN A 130 17.30 0.96 12.21
C ASN A 130 18.40 0.34 13.10
N SER A 131 18.02 -0.38 14.14
CA SER A 131 18.93 -1.28 14.84
C SER A 131 19.13 -2.52 13.97
N LYS A 132 20.36 -2.67 13.47
CA LYS A 132 20.87 -3.89 12.83
C LYS A 132 20.92 -5.03 13.83
#